data_AF-A0A7S1GI64-F1
#
_entry.id   AF-A0A7S1GI64-F1
#
_cell.length_a   1.000
_cell.length_b   1.000
_cell.length_c   1.000
_cell.angle_alpha   90.00
_cell.angle_beta   90.00
_cell.angle_gamma   90.00
#
_symmetry.space_group_name_H-M   'P 1'
#
loop_
_entity.id
_entity.type
_entity.pdbx_description
1 polymer ?
#
loop_
_entity_poly.entity_id
_entity_poly.type
_entity_poly.pdbx_seq_one_letter_code
_entity_poly.pdbx_strand_id
1 'polypeptide(L)'
;MRSFTGRGGCALFLETILKIHGKTTVEKMMKRSRAKGPPVPLLNCTCEQRQEKRPTNGPRPTNKNILDTTPPGHSCMSIELLSLLLTGKVHSSLKGWSSSLGVGILSSANGEVGSFLKRPEKPVWILRGETCSSLLWLTNEKDTAFLDQAGRTLDFSHWNFWYGQTNKSTFRMTTRRSKWAPPPVLKQQVLPKRRTVMESIVERRKKRTQNVVSGDENEVACVNKEVTKEELERVKEHPEDRHFYPNQYCRWRYDLCGNGQWQPFHQLTKHEQLVVETKLAPRINHIIRTRWPDARLEHPSNHHPVV
;
A
#
# COMPACT_ATOMS: atom_id res chain seq x y z
N MET A 1 -25.91 8.37 5.86
CA MET A 1 -24.56 8.22 5.26
C MET A 1 -24.45 8.71 3.81
N ARG A 2 -25.43 8.47 2.92
CA ARG A 2 -25.40 8.97 1.52
C ARG A 2 -25.19 10.49 1.39
N SER A 3 -25.64 11.27 2.39
CA SER A 3 -25.50 12.73 2.44
C SER A 3 -24.04 13.20 2.53
N PHE A 4 -23.16 12.43 3.18
CA PHE A 4 -21.75 12.80 3.36
C PHE A 4 -20.84 12.36 2.21
N THR A 5 -21.30 11.42 1.37
CA THR A 5 -20.57 10.92 0.20
C THR A 5 -20.84 11.72 -1.07
N GLY A 6 -21.83 12.62 -1.08
CA GLY A 6 -22.13 13.50 -2.20
C GLY A 6 -21.23 14.75 -2.25
N ARG A 7 -21.34 15.54 -3.34
CA ARG A 7 -20.67 16.85 -3.44
C ARG A 7 -21.07 17.72 -2.24
N GLY A 8 -20.08 18.30 -1.54
CA GLY A 8 -20.31 19.10 -0.34
C GLY A 8 -20.53 18.29 0.95
N GLY A 9 -20.61 16.96 0.88
CA GLY A 9 -20.81 16.11 2.05
C GLY A 9 -19.70 16.23 3.10
N CYS A 10 -18.44 16.36 2.68
CA CYS A 10 -17.34 16.65 3.61
C CYS A 10 -17.51 17.99 4.31
N ALA A 11 -17.98 19.04 3.62
CA ALA A 11 -18.22 20.34 4.22
C ALA A 11 -19.36 20.27 5.25
N LEU A 12 -20.44 19.56 4.92
CA LEU A 12 -21.57 19.30 5.83
C LEU A 12 -21.12 18.54 7.10
N PHE A 13 -20.25 17.55 6.94
CA PHE A 13 -19.69 16.79 8.05
C PHE A 13 -18.84 17.66 8.97
N LEU A 14 -17.96 18.49 8.38
CA LEU A 14 -17.14 19.45 9.13
C LEU A 14 -17.98 20.48 9.85
N GLU A 15 -19.03 20.99 9.21
CA GLU A 15 -19.99 21.90 9.83
C GLU A 15 -20.70 21.22 11.00
N THR A 16 -21.07 19.95 10.86
CA THR A 16 -21.70 19.16 11.93
C THR A 16 -20.77 19.01 13.12
N ILE A 17 -19.49 18.70 12.89
CA ILE A 17 -18.47 18.62 13.96
C ILE A 17 -18.31 19.98 14.65
N LEU A 18 -18.22 21.06 13.88
CA LEU A 18 -18.12 22.42 14.43
C LEU A 18 -19.36 22.81 15.24
N LYS A 19 -20.56 22.40 14.82
CA LYS A 19 -21.82 22.63 15.55
C LYS A 19 -21.88 21.83 16.84
N ILE A 20 -21.48 20.55 16.82
CA ILE A 20 -21.52 19.66 17.99
C ILE A 20 -20.51 20.11 19.05
N HIS A 21 -19.25 20.33 18.64
CA HIS A 21 -18.17 20.61 19.59
C HIS A 21 -18.03 22.11 19.89
N GLY A 22 -18.56 22.98 19.04
CA GLY A 22 -18.37 24.43 19.10
C GLY A 22 -17.04 24.86 18.49
N LYS A 23 -17.08 25.93 17.68
CA LYS A 23 -15.90 26.50 17.00
C LYS A 23 -14.74 26.81 17.96
N THR A 24 -15.05 27.43 19.10
CA THR A 24 -14.05 27.81 20.12
C THR A 24 -13.37 26.61 20.76
N THR A 25 -14.10 25.51 20.98
CA THR A 25 -13.54 24.26 21.51
C THR A 25 -12.57 23.64 20.52
N VAL A 26 -12.97 23.54 19.25
CA VAL A 26 -12.10 23.01 18.20
C VAL A 26 -10.85 23.87 18.06
N GLU A 27 -10.99 25.20 18.01
CA GLU A 27 -9.83 26.11 17.98
C GLU A 27 -8.89 25.94 19.19
N LYS A 28 -9.44 25.74 20.40
CA LYS A 28 -8.63 25.45 21.60
C LYS A 28 -7.92 24.10 21.49
N MET A 29 -8.57 23.06 20.96
CA MET A 29 -7.95 21.75 20.73
C MET A 29 -6.79 21.88 19.74
N MET A 30 -6.96 22.67 18.69
CA MET A 30 -5.94 22.95 17.67
C MET A 30 -4.75 23.74 18.23
N LYS A 31 -5.02 24.76 19.06
CA LYS A 31 -3.95 25.53 19.73
C LYS A 31 -3.14 24.66 20.69
N ARG A 32 -3.80 23.76 21.41
CA ARG A 32 -3.14 22.83 22.35
C ARG A 32 -2.24 21.82 21.63
N SER A 33 -2.68 21.26 20.51
CA SER A 33 -1.87 20.28 19.76
C SER A 33 -0.60 20.89 19.16
N ARG A 34 -0.59 22.21 18.95
CA ARG A 34 0.54 23.00 18.44
C ARG A 34 1.00 24.06 19.43
N ALA A 35 1.27 23.69 20.68
CA ALA A 35 1.63 24.62 21.76
C ALA A 35 2.77 25.63 21.42
N LYS A 36 3.56 25.41 20.36
CA LYS A 36 4.65 26.29 19.90
C LYS A 36 4.58 26.67 18.40
N GLY A 37 3.48 26.42 17.70
CA GLY A 37 3.38 26.61 16.24
C GLY A 37 2.34 27.64 15.81
N PRO A 38 2.48 28.23 14.61
CA PRO A 38 1.45 29.10 14.05
C PRO A 38 0.15 28.33 13.80
N PRO A 39 -1.02 29.02 13.87
CA PRO A 39 -2.30 28.41 13.53
C PRO A 39 -2.29 27.96 12.07
N VAL A 40 -2.66 26.71 11.81
CA VAL A 40 -2.80 26.18 10.46
C VAL A 40 -4.27 26.07 10.09
N PRO A 41 -4.67 26.49 8.88
CA PRO A 41 -6.03 26.32 8.43
C PRO A 41 -6.40 24.84 8.38
N LEU A 42 -7.56 24.49 8.94
CA LEU A 42 -8.07 23.11 8.96
C LEU A 42 -8.20 22.55 7.54
N LEU A 43 -8.64 23.40 6.62
CA LEU A 43 -8.78 23.12 5.20
C LEU A 43 -7.81 24.01 4.42
N ASN A 44 -6.94 23.38 3.64
CA ASN A 44 -6.07 24.07 2.69
C ASN A 44 -6.25 23.45 1.30
N CYS A 45 -7.41 23.67 0.66
CA CYS A 45 -7.57 23.23 -0.73
C CYS A 45 -6.80 24.17 -1.64
N THR A 46 -5.59 23.75 -2.00
CA THR A 46 -4.78 24.26 -3.13
C THR A 46 -5.02 23.46 -4.41
N CYS A 47 -5.90 22.45 -4.32
CA CYS A 47 -6.40 21.61 -5.41
C CYS A 47 -6.68 22.41 -6.70
N GLU A 48 -6.20 21.91 -7.85
CA GLU A 48 -6.31 22.56 -9.16
C GLU A 48 -7.75 22.98 -9.50
N GLN A 49 -8.76 22.19 -9.09
CA GLN A 49 -10.18 22.57 -9.26
C GLN A 49 -10.57 23.90 -8.60
N ARG A 50 -9.96 24.29 -7.47
CA ARG A 50 -10.21 25.60 -6.87
C ARG A 50 -9.53 26.71 -7.68
N GLN A 51 -8.44 26.39 -8.36
CA GLN A 51 -7.76 27.32 -9.26
C GLN A 51 -8.53 27.47 -10.58
N GLU A 52 -9.05 26.39 -11.16
CA GLU A 52 -9.88 26.42 -12.37
C GLU A 52 -11.22 27.13 -12.16
N LYS A 53 -11.84 26.99 -10.98
CA LYS A 53 -13.09 27.68 -10.64
C LYS A 53 -12.90 29.14 -10.22
N ARG A 54 -11.66 29.64 -10.14
CA ARG A 54 -11.47 31.08 -9.95
C ARG A 54 -11.81 31.76 -11.27
N PRO A 55 -12.80 32.67 -11.29
CA PRO A 55 -13.08 33.43 -12.49
C PRO A 55 -11.80 34.15 -12.93
N THR A 56 -11.42 33.98 -14.19
CA THR A 56 -10.23 34.55 -14.83
C THR A 56 -10.11 36.06 -14.69
N ASN A 57 -11.19 36.74 -14.27
CA ASN A 57 -11.29 38.19 -14.20
C ASN A 57 -11.25 38.77 -12.76
N GLY A 58 -10.94 37.96 -11.74
CA GLY A 58 -10.79 38.45 -10.37
C GLY A 58 -9.35 38.92 -10.06
N PRO A 59 -9.15 40.02 -9.31
CA PRO A 59 -7.81 40.44 -8.88
C PRO A 59 -7.15 39.33 -8.05
N ARG A 60 -5.94 38.91 -8.46
CA ARG A 60 -5.16 37.91 -7.72
C ARG A 60 -4.90 38.45 -6.30
N PRO A 61 -5.32 37.75 -5.23
CA PRO A 61 -4.99 38.18 -3.88
C PRO A 61 -3.48 38.16 -3.69
N THR A 62 -2.91 39.35 -3.46
CA THR A 62 -1.49 39.64 -3.27
C THR A 62 -0.98 39.21 -1.89
N ASN A 63 -1.37 38.04 -1.39
CA ASN A 63 -0.71 37.46 -0.21
C ASN A 63 0.58 36.75 -0.64
N LYS A 64 1.57 37.57 -0.99
CA LYS A 64 3.00 37.21 -0.96
C LYS A 64 3.45 37.31 0.49
N ASN A 65 3.24 36.26 1.28
CA ASN A 65 3.99 36.00 2.51
C ASN A 65 3.62 34.61 3.02
N ILE A 66 4.36 33.63 2.51
CA ILE A 66 4.88 32.44 3.18
C ILE A 66 5.50 31.66 2.03
N LEU A 67 6.83 31.49 2.08
CA LEU A 67 7.56 30.49 1.31
C LEU A 67 6.99 29.13 1.70
N ASP A 68 5.88 28.75 1.09
CA ASP A 68 5.32 27.41 1.18
C ASP A 68 6.13 26.57 0.20
N THR A 69 7.33 26.16 0.64
CA THR A 69 8.21 25.21 -0.08
C THR A 69 7.65 23.79 -0.07
N THR A 70 6.42 23.61 0.43
CA THR A 70 5.70 22.35 0.33
C THR A 70 5.37 22.15 -1.15
N PRO A 71 5.82 21.04 -1.78
CA PRO A 71 5.46 20.75 -3.17
C PRO A 71 3.93 20.87 -3.34
N PRO A 72 3.42 21.31 -4.50
CA PRO A 72 1.98 21.37 -4.76
C PRO A 72 1.37 20.00 -4.44
N GLY A 73 0.78 19.92 -3.25
CA GLY A 73 0.39 18.70 -2.61
C GLY A 73 -1.06 18.84 -2.24
N HIS A 74 -1.88 17.92 -2.72
CA HIS A 74 -3.34 17.93 -2.64
C HIS A 74 -3.87 17.64 -1.22
N SER A 75 -3.16 18.06 -0.16
CA SER A 75 -3.64 17.96 1.21
C SER A 75 -4.67 19.05 1.48
N CYS A 76 -5.88 18.87 0.93
CA CYS A 76 -7.02 19.74 1.18
C CYS A 76 -7.39 19.82 2.68
N MET A 77 -6.84 18.91 3.48
CA MET A 77 -7.09 18.71 4.90
C MET A 77 -5.78 18.70 5.68
N SER A 78 -5.71 19.47 6.76
CA SER A 78 -4.62 19.42 7.73
C SER A 78 -4.58 18.06 8.45
N ILE A 79 -3.40 17.68 8.97
CA ILE A 79 -3.22 16.47 9.78
C ILE A 79 -4.14 16.50 10.99
N GLU A 80 -4.25 17.67 11.60
CA GLU A 80 -5.09 17.92 12.77
C GLU A 80 -6.56 17.68 12.46
N LEU A 81 -7.05 18.18 11.33
CA LEU A 81 -8.43 17.94 10.95
C LEU A 81 -8.66 16.45 10.70
N LEU A 82 -7.79 15.81 9.92
CA LEU A 82 -7.89 14.37 9.64
C LEU A 82 -7.89 13.56 10.94
N SER A 83 -7.03 13.91 11.89
CA SER A 83 -6.93 13.26 13.18
C SER A 83 -8.20 13.40 14.00
N LEU A 84 -8.78 14.61 14.05
CA LEU A 84 -10.02 14.89 14.75
C LEU A 84 -11.18 14.07 14.16
N LEU A 85 -11.24 13.97 12.83
CA LEU A 85 -12.28 13.19 12.15
C LEU A 85 -12.18 11.69 12.45
N LEU A 86 -10.95 11.17 12.54
CA LEU A 86 -10.74 9.72 12.64
C LEU A 86 -10.65 9.22 14.08
N THR A 87 -10.11 10.01 15.00
CA THR A 87 -9.84 9.59 16.39
C THR A 87 -10.67 10.36 17.41
N GLY A 88 -11.34 11.45 17.01
CA GLY A 88 -11.98 12.39 17.94
C GLY A 88 -10.97 13.25 18.73
N LYS A 89 -9.67 13.10 18.48
CA LYS A 89 -8.58 13.83 19.13
C LYS A 89 -7.75 14.56 18.09
N VAL A 90 -7.24 15.74 18.45
CA VAL A 90 -6.34 16.49 17.56
C VAL A 90 -4.91 16.05 17.78
N HIS A 91 -4.27 15.58 16.72
CA HIS A 91 -2.87 15.21 16.64
C HIS A 91 -2.14 16.12 15.64
N SER A 92 -0.93 16.54 15.98
CA SER A 92 -0.07 17.38 15.12
C SER A 92 0.83 16.56 14.17
N SER A 93 0.90 15.24 14.38
CA SER A 93 1.63 14.31 13.52
C SER A 93 0.73 13.13 13.16
N LEU A 94 1.05 12.43 12.06
CA LEU A 94 0.38 11.17 11.69
C LEU A 94 0.84 9.97 12.53
N LYS A 95 1.80 10.14 13.44
CA LYS A 95 2.37 9.02 14.19
C LYS A 95 1.47 8.65 15.37
N GLY A 96 1.30 7.34 15.60
CA GLY A 96 0.71 6.81 16.82
C GLY A 96 -0.80 7.00 16.97
N TRP A 97 -1.56 7.07 15.87
CA TRP A 97 -3.02 7.17 15.97
C TRP A 97 -3.61 5.80 16.30
N SER A 98 -4.42 5.76 17.37
CA SER A 98 -5.32 4.66 17.66
C SER A 98 -6.73 5.25 17.77
N SER A 99 -7.58 4.99 16.78
CA SER A 99 -9.01 5.24 16.96
C SER A 99 -9.70 3.97 17.43
N SER A 100 -10.67 4.13 18.33
CA SER A 100 -11.66 3.08 18.62
C SER A 100 -12.56 2.78 17.41
N LEU A 101 -12.49 3.58 16.35
CA LEU A 101 -13.19 3.32 15.10
C LEU A 101 -12.47 2.27 14.23
N GLY A 102 -11.28 1.84 14.63
CA GLY A 102 -10.48 0.90 13.87
C GLY A 102 -10.08 1.48 12.51
N VAL A 103 -9.62 2.73 12.45
CA VAL A 103 -9.07 3.26 11.20
C VAL A 103 -7.57 3.39 11.36
N GLY A 104 -6.84 2.75 10.45
CA GLY A 104 -5.40 2.87 10.37
C GLY A 104 -4.90 3.82 9.29
N ILE A 105 -3.68 4.35 9.44
CA ILE A 105 -3.03 5.17 8.41
C ILE A 105 -1.69 4.54 8.04
N LEU A 106 -1.55 4.12 6.79
CA LEU A 106 -0.30 3.64 6.23
C LEU A 106 0.31 4.76 5.39
N SER A 107 1.49 5.26 5.78
CA SER A 107 2.16 6.33 5.04
C SER A 107 3.44 5.83 4.37
N SER A 108 3.61 6.19 3.10
CA SER A 108 4.80 5.81 2.32
C SER A 108 6.10 6.41 2.85
N ALA A 109 6.06 7.59 3.47
CA ALA A 109 7.27 8.37 3.77
C ALA A 109 8.17 7.75 4.85
N ASN A 110 7.61 6.94 5.76
CA ASN A 110 8.37 6.40 6.88
C ASN A 110 8.45 4.88 6.89
N GLY A 111 7.71 4.16 6.05
CA GLY A 111 7.53 2.70 6.17
C GLY A 111 6.99 2.23 7.54
N GLU A 112 6.76 3.14 8.49
CA GLU A 112 6.36 2.85 9.85
C GLU A 112 4.86 2.61 9.88
N VAL A 113 4.47 1.34 10.00
CA VAL A 113 3.12 0.98 10.43
C VAL A 113 3.08 1.04 11.94
N GLY A 114 2.47 2.10 12.49
CA GLY A 114 2.23 2.24 13.93
C GLY A 114 1.66 0.95 14.55
N SER A 115 2.08 0.60 15.76
CA SER A 115 1.74 -0.69 16.41
C SER A 115 0.24 -0.97 16.48
N PHE A 116 -0.58 0.06 16.75
CA PHE A 116 -2.05 -0.02 16.77
C PHE A 116 -2.68 -0.24 15.40
N LEU A 117 -1.94 0.01 14.32
CA LEU A 117 -2.35 -0.15 12.93
C LEU A 117 -2.14 -1.57 12.41
N LYS A 118 -1.47 -2.43 13.19
CA LYS A 118 -1.27 -3.84 12.85
C LYS A 118 -2.59 -4.62 12.91
N ARG A 119 -3.54 -4.20 13.76
CA ARG A 119 -4.83 -4.86 14.01
C ARG A 119 -5.94 -3.87 14.35
N PRO A 120 -6.36 -3.02 13.40
CA PRO A 120 -7.49 -2.14 13.66
C PRO A 120 -8.78 -2.98 13.81
N GLU A 121 -9.68 -2.56 14.70
CA GLU A 121 -10.95 -3.25 14.97
C GLU A 121 -11.85 -3.34 13.72
N LYS A 122 -11.75 -2.32 12.87
CA LYS A 122 -12.24 -2.34 11.49
C LYS A 122 -11.03 -2.38 10.55
N PRO A 123 -10.98 -3.21 9.52
CA PRO A 123 -9.82 -3.30 8.64
C PRO A 123 -9.86 -2.19 7.60
N VAL A 124 -9.75 -0.93 8.02
CA VAL A 124 -9.72 0.24 7.13
C VAL A 124 -8.38 0.95 7.29
N TRP A 125 -7.66 1.12 6.18
CA TRP A 125 -6.38 1.79 6.11
C TRP A 125 -6.46 2.98 5.16
N ILE A 126 -6.02 4.15 5.60
CA ILE A 126 -5.78 5.31 4.76
C ILE A 126 -4.34 5.23 4.30
N LEU A 127 -4.14 5.06 3.00
CA LEU A 127 -2.81 5.03 2.41
C LEU A 127 -2.43 6.45 2.03
N ARG A 128 -1.36 7.01 2.61
CA ARG A 128 -0.86 8.34 2.28
C ARG A 128 0.40 8.24 1.44
N GLY A 129 0.29 8.66 0.18
CA GLY A 129 1.42 8.95 -0.69
C GLY A 129 1.89 10.41 -0.54
N GLU A 130 2.92 10.79 -1.31
CA GLU A 130 3.46 12.16 -1.29
C GLU A 130 2.43 13.20 -1.73
N THR A 131 1.62 12.85 -2.73
CA THR A 131 0.69 13.78 -3.39
C THR A 131 -0.77 13.52 -3.05
N CYS A 132 -1.12 12.35 -2.51
CA CYS A 132 -2.51 11.95 -2.31
C CYS A 132 -2.72 10.99 -1.12
N SER A 133 -4.00 10.79 -0.81
CA SER A 133 -4.45 9.70 0.07
C SER A 133 -5.41 8.78 -0.68
N SER A 134 -5.40 7.50 -0.35
CA SER A 134 -6.38 6.52 -0.81
C SER A 134 -6.90 5.69 0.36
N LEU A 135 -8.02 5.01 0.17
CA LEU A 135 -8.61 4.14 1.18
C LEU A 135 -8.44 2.69 0.78
N LEU A 136 -8.03 1.86 1.71
CA LEU A 136 -7.92 0.43 1.59
C LEU A 136 -8.76 -0.22 2.68
N TRP A 137 -9.56 -1.23 2.36
CA TRP A 137 -10.27 -1.99 3.37
C TRP A 137 -10.43 -3.46 3.00
N LEU A 138 -10.56 -4.34 4.00
CA LEU A 138 -10.92 -5.73 3.73
C LEU A 138 -12.37 -5.81 3.25
N THR A 139 -12.59 -6.59 2.21
CA THR A 139 -13.92 -6.79 1.63
C THR A 139 -14.79 -7.66 2.55
N ASN A 140 -14.17 -8.53 3.35
CA ASN A 140 -14.81 -9.39 4.33
C ASN A 140 -14.24 -9.12 5.72
N GLU A 141 -15.07 -8.57 6.61
CA GLU A 141 -14.67 -8.20 7.98
C GLU A 141 -14.30 -9.41 8.84
N LYS A 142 -14.82 -10.61 8.52
CA LYS A 142 -14.51 -11.84 9.27
C LYS A 142 -13.05 -12.26 9.13
N ASP A 143 -12.37 -11.79 8.08
CA ASP A 143 -10.99 -12.17 7.79
C ASP A 143 -9.97 -11.39 8.63
N THR A 144 -10.42 -10.40 9.41
CA THR A 144 -9.59 -9.62 10.35
C THR A 144 -8.82 -10.50 11.34
N ALA A 145 -9.45 -11.56 11.86
CA ALA A 145 -8.82 -12.50 12.78
C ALA A 145 -7.66 -13.29 12.16
N PHE A 146 -7.60 -13.35 10.82
CA PHE A 146 -6.66 -14.17 10.05
C PHE A 146 -5.67 -13.33 9.24
N LEU A 147 -5.65 -12.02 9.45
CA LEU A 147 -4.87 -11.05 8.66
C LEU A 147 -3.37 -11.37 8.59
N ASP A 148 -2.82 -11.91 9.68
CA ASP A 148 -1.40 -12.28 9.80
C ASP A 148 -1.17 -13.80 9.64
N GLN A 149 -2.22 -14.60 9.43
CA GLN A 149 -2.08 -16.05 9.32
C GLN A 149 -1.44 -16.40 7.98
N ALA A 150 -0.39 -17.20 8.03
CA ALA A 150 0.38 -17.64 6.88
C ALA A 150 -0.47 -18.41 5.85
N GLY A 151 -0.30 -18.11 4.57
CA GLY A 151 -0.97 -18.79 3.45
C GLY A 151 -2.44 -18.42 3.28
N ARG A 152 -2.94 -17.39 3.98
CA ARG A 152 -4.30 -16.90 3.82
C ARG A 152 -4.41 -15.96 2.64
N THR A 153 -5.58 -16.01 2.03
CA THR A 153 -5.96 -15.14 0.94
C THR A 153 -7.00 -14.16 1.45
N LEU A 154 -6.72 -12.88 1.30
CA LEU A 154 -7.49 -11.77 1.82
C LEU A 154 -7.86 -10.86 0.66
N ASP A 155 -9.15 -10.60 0.46
CA ASP A 155 -9.61 -9.71 -0.60
C ASP A 155 -9.77 -8.31 -0.03
N PHE A 156 -9.11 -7.36 -0.68
CA PHE A 156 -9.13 -5.95 -0.36
C PHE A 156 -9.86 -5.15 -1.43
N SER A 157 -10.55 -4.11 -0.98
CA SER A 157 -11.06 -3.04 -1.83
C SER A 157 -10.20 -1.80 -1.60
N HIS A 158 -9.77 -1.17 -2.69
CA HIS A 158 -9.03 0.07 -2.68
C HIS A 158 -9.77 1.14 -3.47
N TRP A 159 -9.93 2.30 -2.86
CA TRP A 159 -10.51 3.47 -3.49
C TRP A 159 -9.47 4.57 -3.59
N ASN A 160 -9.10 4.89 -4.82
CA ASN A 160 -8.29 6.05 -5.11
C ASN A 160 -9.18 7.30 -5.11
N PHE A 161 -8.81 8.30 -4.31
CA PHE A 161 -9.49 9.60 -4.29
C PHE A 161 -8.85 10.62 -5.24
N TRP A 162 -8.04 10.15 -6.20
CA TRP A 162 -7.49 11.01 -7.22
C TRP A 162 -8.58 11.72 -8.01
N TYR A 163 -8.31 12.99 -8.29
CA TYR A 163 -9.16 13.76 -9.15
C TYR A 163 -9.20 13.12 -10.54
N GLY A 164 -10.40 12.96 -11.10
CA GLY A 164 -10.61 12.30 -12.40
C GLY A 164 -10.48 10.77 -12.38
N GLN A 165 -10.03 10.16 -11.28
CA GLN A 165 -9.90 8.71 -11.14
C GLN A 165 -10.54 8.23 -9.84
N THR A 166 -11.87 8.28 -9.77
CA THR A 166 -12.66 7.73 -8.65
C THR A 166 -12.88 6.22 -8.81
N ASN A 167 -11.82 5.50 -9.19
CA ASN A 167 -11.93 4.08 -9.45
C ASN A 167 -11.82 3.31 -8.14
N LYS A 168 -12.78 2.40 -7.94
CA LYS A 168 -12.68 1.34 -6.96
C LYS A 168 -11.95 0.17 -7.63
N SER A 169 -10.80 -0.18 -7.10
CA SER A 169 -10.04 -1.38 -7.46
C SER A 169 -10.23 -2.44 -6.38
N THR A 170 -10.14 -3.69 -6.76
CA THR A 170 -10.11 -4.81 -5.82
C THR A 170 -8.85 -5.61 -6.07
N PHE A 171 -8.27 -6.14 -5.01
CA PHE A 171 -7.10 -6.98 -5.11
C PHE A 171 -7.10 -8.05 -4.03
N ARG A 172 -6.48 -9.16 -4.35
CA ARG A 172 -6.33 -10.32 -3.51
C ARG A 172 -4.91 -10.37 -2.99
N MET A 173 -4.76 -10.35 -1.69
CA MET A 173 -3.48 -10.52 -1.02
C MET A 173 -3.36 -11.94 -0.50
N THR A 174 -2.32 -12.66 -0.90
CA THR A 174 -1.98 -13.94 -0.29
C THR A 174 -0.78 -13.74 0.62
N THR A 175 -0.98 -13.95 1.92
CA THR A 175 0.10 -13.91 2.91
C THR A 175 1.05 -15.08 2.69
N ARG A 176 2.33 -14.92 3.07
CA ARG A 176 3.34 -15.96 2.92
C ARG A 176 2.83 -17.28 3.47
N ARG A 177 2.89 -18.35 2.67
CA ARG A 177 2.78 -19.71 3.20
C ARG A 177 3.98 -19.92 4.11
N SER A 178 3.75 -20.23 5.39
CA SER A 178 4.80 -20.80 6.23
C SER A 178 5.37 -21.95 5.43
N LYS A 179 6.71 -22.05 5.34
CA LYS A 179 7.43 -23.06 4.54
C LYS A 179 6.57 -24.30 4.46
N TRP A 180 6.06 -24.62 3.26
CA TRP A 180 5.17 -25.75 3.11
C TRP A 180 5.91 -26.97 3.65
N ALA A 181 5.57 -27.36 4.86
CA ALA A 181 5.92 -28.66 5.35
C ALA A 181 4.89 -29.56 4.67
N PRO A 182 5.29 -30.56 3.87
CA PRO A 182 4.36 -31.61 3.52
C PRO A 182 3.65 -32.03 4.81
N PRO A 183 2.32 -32.20 4.82
CA PRO A 183 1.64 -32.75 5.99
C PRO A 183 2.46 -33.96 6.43
N PRO A 184 2.84 -34.05 7.73
CA PRO A 184 3.73 -35.10 8.19
C PRO A 184 3.16 -36.39 7.62
N VAL A 185 3.93 -37.04 6.75
CA VAL A 185 3.48 -38.27 6.08
C VAL A 185 2.94 -39.11 7.20
N LEU A 186 1.61 -39.29 7.23
CA LEU A 186 0.94 -40.10 8.23
C LEU A 186 1.71 -41.40 8.15
N LYS A 187 2.52 -41.70 9.17
CA LYS A 187 3.32 -42.91 9.20
C LYS A 187 2.29 -44.00 9.05
N GLN A 188 2.19 -44.53 7.82
CA GLN A 188 1.31 -45.63 7.50
C GLN A 188 1.66 -46.66 8.56
N GLN A 189 0.72 -46.95 9.46
CA GLN A 189 0.91 -48.02 10.42
C GLN A 189 1.28 -49.24 9.59
N VAL A 190 2.52 -49.66 9.74
CA VAL A 190 3.09 -50.78 9.01
C VAL A 190 2.35 -52.01 9.50
N LEU A 191 1.33 -52.42 8.76
CA LEU A 191 0.92 -53.81 8.77
C LEU A 191 1.93 -54.58 7.91
N PRO A 192 2.60 -55.61 8.45
CA PRO A 192 3.69 -56.27 7.76
C PRO A 192 3.14 -57.14 6.63
N LYS A 193 3.45 -56.80 5.38
CA LYS A 193 3.25 -57.70 4.25
C LYS A 193 4.54 -57.81 3.43
N ARG A 194 4.98 -59.06 3.29
CA ARG A 194 6.19 -59.47 2.56
C ARG A 194 6.15 -58.92 1.13
N ARG A 195 7.14 -58.09 0.80
CA ARG A 195 7.35 -57.57 -0.55
C ARG A 195 7.91 -58.65 -1.46
N THR A 196 7.42 -58.67 -2.70
CA THR A 196 7.94 -59.56 -3.75
C THR A 196 9.08 -58.87 -4.51
N VAL A 197 9.99 -59.66 -5.10
CA VAL A 197 11.23 -59.18 -5.75
C VAL A 197 10.95 -58.12 -6.84
N MET A 198 9.82 -58.22 -7.53
CA MET A 198 9.42 -57.30 -8.59
C MET A 198 9.14 -55.88 -8.06
N GLU A 199 8.61 -55.74 -6.84
CA GLU A 199 8.34 -54.45 -6.19
C GLU A 199 9.64 -53.72 -5.81
N SER A 200 10.69 -54.47 -5.44
CA SER A 200 11.99 -53.89 -5.06
C SER A 200 12.75 -53.27 -6.24
N ILE A 201 12.52 -53.75 -7.47
CA ILE A 201 13.17 -53.25 -8.69
C ILE A 201 12.51 -51.94 -9.16
N VAL A 202 11.18 -51.84 -9.07
CA VAL A 202 10.44 -50.61 -9.39
C VAL A 202 10.79 -49.49 -8.40
N GLU A 203 10.96 -49.82 -7.12
CA GLU A 203 11.32 -48.84 -6.08
C GLU A 203 12.77 -48.32 -6.23
N ARG A 204 13.70 -49.14 -6.72
CA ARG A 204 15.06 -48.70 -7.08
C ARG A 204 15.08 -47.74 -8.28
N ARG A 205 14.21 -47.94 -9.28
CA ARG A 205 14.08 -47.00 -10.41
C ARG A 205 13.49 -45.66 -9.97
N LYS A 206 12.52 -45.66 -9.05
CA LYS A 206 11.89 -44.45 -8.52
C LYS A 206 12.84 -43.61 -7.64
N LYS A 207 13.73 -44.25 -6.87
CA LYS A 207 14.75 -43.53 -6.08
C LYS A 207 15.85 -42.89 -6.93
N ARG A 208 16.15 -43.43 -8.13
CA ARG A 208 17.15 -42.84 -9.04
C ARG A 208 16.68 -41.58 -9.75
N THR A 209 15.38 -41.44 -10.03
CA THR A 209 14.81 -40.21 -10.60
C THR A 209 14.54 -39.11 -9.58
N GLN A 210 14.59 -39.42 -8.28
CA GLN A 210 14.31 -38.47 -7.20
C GLN A 210 15.54 -37.70 -6.69
N ASN A 211 16.75 -38.03 -7.18
CA ASN A 211 18.02 -37.42 -6.76
C ASN A 211 18.64 -36.48 -7.82
N VAL A 212 17.90 -36.09 -8.86
CA VAL A 212 18.36 -35.09 -9.84
C VAL A 212 17.46 -33.86 -9.71
N VAL A 213 18.09 -32.70 -9.54
CA VAL A 213 17.53 -31.36 -9.30
C VAL A 213 17.27 -31.01 -7.82
N SER A 214 18.35 -30.98 -7.04
CA SER A 214 18.51 -30.03 -5.92
C SER A 214 19.55 -29.01 -6.38
N GLY A 215 19.12 -27.77 -6.58
CA GLY A 215 19.96 -26.66 -6.99
C GLY A 215 19.21 -25.36 -6.74
N ASP A 216 19.27 -24.91 -5.48
CA ASP A 216 19.39 -23.50 -5.05
C ASP A 216 18.81 -23.33 -3.63
N GLU A 217 19.68 -23.47 -2.63
CA GLU A 217 19.41 -23.04 -1.25
C GLU A 217 20.30 -21.86 -0.82
N ASN A 218 20.87 -21.09 -1.77
CA ASN A 218 21.73 -19.94 -1.46
C ASN A 218 21.07 -18.55 -1.56
N GLU A 219 19.75 -18.43 -1.71
CA GLU A 219 19.04 -17.13 -1.83
C GLU A 219 18.75 -16.39 -0.49
N VAL A 220 19.35 -16.76 0.65
CA VAL A 220 18.90 -16.27 1.98
C VAL A 220 19.66 -15.04 2.51
N ALA A 221 20.49 -14.38 1.70
CA ALA A 221 21.22 -13.18 2.15
C ALA A 221 21.04 -11.93 1.27
N CYS A 222 19.89 -11.74 0.60
CA CYS A 222 19.49 -10.40 0.14
C CYS A 222 18.92 -9.60 1.32
N VAL A 223 19.82 -9.23 2.21
CA VAL A 223 19.57 -8.37 3.38
C VAL A 223 19.21 -6.97 2.89
N ASN A 224 17.92 -6.63 2.98
CA ASN A 224 17.33 -5.29 3.16
C ASN A 224 18.22 -4.09 2.78
N LYS A 225 18.70 -3.99 1.54
CA LYS A 225 19.29 -2.74 1.07
C LYS A 225 18.15 -1.77 0.80
N GLU A 226 18.15 -0.64 1.49
CA GLU A 226 17.22 0.45 1.23
C GLU A 226 17.43 0.96 -0.21
N VAL A 227 16.33 1.16 -0.95
CA VAL A 227 16.36 1.69 -2.31
C VAL A 227 16.64 3.18 -2.25
N THR A 228 17.73 3.63 -2.88
CA THR A 228 18.09 5.06 -2.86
C THR A 228 17.32 5.85 -3.93
N LYS A 229 17.22 7.16 -3.75
CA LYS A 229 16.53 8.04 -4.72
C LYS A 229 17.24 8.04 -6.08
N GLU A 230 18.56 7.96 -6.08
CA GLU A 230 19.39 7.90 -7.28
C GLU A 230 19.18 6.59 -8.05
N GLU A 231 18.89 5.47 -7.36
CA GLU A 231 18.49 4.21 -8.02
C GLU A 231 17.14 4.37 -8.72
N LEU A 232 16.16 5.00 -8.06
CA LEU A 232 14.84 5.26 -8.65
C LEU A 232 14.94 6.17 -9.87
N GLU A 233 15.75 7.22 -9.82
CA GLU A 233 15.93 8.15 -10.96
C GLU A 233 16.58 7.48 -12.17
N ARG A 234 17.48 6.50 -11.94
CA ARG A 234 18.19 5.77 -13.01
C ARG A 234 17.31 4.84 -13.84
N VAL A 235 16.23 4.29 -13.28
CA VAL A 235 15.36 3.33 -14.00
C VAL A 235 14.74 4.00 -15.24
N LYS A 236 15.12 3.57 -16.44
CA LYS A 236 14.43 3.97 -17.67
C LYS A 236 13.54 2.83 -18.16
N GLU A 237 12.34 3.16 -18.60
CA GLU A 237 11.37 2.23 -19.19
C GLU A 237 11.55 2.17 -20.71
N HIS A 238 11.50 0.98 -21.31
CA HIS A 238 11.52 0.88 -22.76
C HIS A 238 10.24 1.51 -23.35
N PRO A 239 10.35 2.48 -24.28
CA PRO A 239 9.21 3.28 -24.72
C PRO A 239 8.14 2.44 -25.44
N GLU A 240 8.56 1.46 -26.24
CA GLU A 240 7.63 0.55 -26.94
C GLU A 240 6.85 -0.34 -25.96
N ASP A 241 7.51 -0.88 -24.93
CA ASP A 241 6.85 -1.80 -24.00
C ASP A 241 5.78 -1.06 -23.19
N ARG A 242 6.07 0.19 -22.80
CA ARG A 242 5.09 1.09 -22.17
C ARG A 242 3.90 1.37 -23.08
N HIS A 243 4.12 1.51 -24.39
CA HIS A 243 3.07 1.75 -25.37
C HIS A 243 2.18 0.51 -25.58
N PHE A 244 2.79 -0.67 -25.78
CA PHE A 244 2.07 -1.91 -26.09
C PHE A 244 1.48 -2.61 -24.87
N TYR A 245 2.08 -2.45 -23.68
CA TYR A 245 1.66 -3.11 -22.45
C TYR A 245 1.41 -2.09 -21.33
N PRO A 246 0.48 -1.14 -21.48
CA PRO A 246 0.24 -0.10 -20.49
C PRO A 246 -0.07 -0.70 -19.12
N ASN A 247 0.55 -0.13 -18.09
CA ASN A 247 0.53 -0.56 -16.69
C ASN A 247 1.14 -1.96 -16.41
N GLN A 248 1.46 -2.79 -17.41
CA GLN A 248 2.03 -4.11 -17.18
C GLN A 248 3.56 -4.06 -17.07
N TYR A 249 4.05 -3.29 -16.10
CA TYR A 249 5.48 -3.01 -15.93
C TYR A 249 6.34 -4.29 -15.81
N CYS A 250 5.82 -5.36 -15.21
CA CYS A 250 6.51 -6.66 -15.17
C CYS A 250 6.80 -7.30 -16.55
N ARG A 251 6.18 -6.79 -17.64
CA ARG A 251 6.44 -7.22 -19.02
C ARG A 251 7.42 -6.32 -19.76
N TRP A 252 7.83 -5.21 -19.15
CA TRP A 252 8.70 -4.24 -19.81
C TRP A 252 10.17 -4.60 -19.65
N ARG A 253 10.97 -3.99 -20.51
CA ARG A 253 12.42 -3.93 -20.41
C ARG A 253 12.86 -2.62 -19.76
N TYR A 254 13.96 -2.69 -19.04
CA TYR A 254 14.51 -1.61 -18.24
C TYR A 254 15.98 -1.38 -18.54
N ASP A 255 16.37 -0.12 -18.58
CA ASP A 255 17.77 0.29 -18.55
C ASP A 255 18.05 0.92 -17.19
N LEU A 256 18.79 0.21 -16.35
CA LEU A 256 19.15 0.60 -14.98
C LEU A 256 20.53 1.28 -14.92
N CYS A 257 21.35 1.11 -15.95
CA CYS A 257 22.72 1.59 -16.03
C CYS A 257 22.84 2.88 -16.85
N GLY A 258 21.80 3.25 -17.61
CA GLY A 258 21.81 4.39 -18.51
C GLY A 258 22.66 4.17 -19.77
N ASN A 259 22.99 2.91 -20.09
CA ASN A 259 23.85 2.54 -21.22
C ASN A 259 23.07 2.02 -22.44
N GLY A 260 21.73 2.05 -22.40
CA GLY A 260 20.87 1.52 -23.46
C GLY A 260 20.76 -0.01 -23.49
N GLN A 261 21.27 -0.73 -22.49
CA GLN A 261 21.05 -2.17 -22.36
C GLN A 261 19.72 -2.45 -21.69
N TRP A 262 18.73 -2.80 -22.50
CA TRP A 262 17.38 -3.11 -22.07
C TRP A 262 17.26 -4.54 -21.58
N GLN A 263 17.02 -4.73 -20.29
CA GLN A 263 16.83 -6.04 -19.67
C GLN A 263 15.36 -6.26 -19.30
N PRO A 264 14.75 -7.40 -19.65
CA PRO A 264 13.38 -7.68 -19.26
C PRO A 264 13.29 -7.90 -17.73
N PHE A 265 12.16 -7.49 -17.13
CA PHE A 265 11.95 -7.53 -15.67
C PHE A 265 12.36 -8.85 -14.99
N HIS A 266 12.04 -10.00 -15.60
CA HIS A 266 12.33 -11.32 -15.02
C HIS A 266 13.82 -11.70 -15.01
N GLN A 267 14.67 -10.99 -15.78
CA GLN A 267 16.12 -11.17 -15.79
C GLN A 267 16.84 -10.22 -14.82
N LEU A 268 16.13 -9.23 -14.28
CA LEU A 268 16.67 -8.34 -13.27
C LEU A 268 16.96 -9.11 -11.98
N THR A 269 17.99 -8.70 -11.25
CA THR A 269 18.25 -9.20 -9.89
C THR A 269 17.10 -8.85 -8.94
N LYS A 270 16.99 -9.54 -7.80
CA LYS A 270 15.93 -9.27 -6.81
C LYS A 270 15.93 -7.81 -6.32
N HIS A 271 17.10 -7.22 -6.14
CA HIS A 271 17.22 -5.81 -5.75
C HIS A 271 16.72 -4.89 -6.87
N GLU A 272 17.13 -5.12 -8.11
CA GLU A 272 16.69 -4.33 -9.26
C GLU A 272 15.17 -4.45 -9.52
N GLN A 273 14.61 -5.64 -9.36
CA GLN A 273 13.16 -5.85 -9.38
C GLN A 273 12.46 -4.99 -8.31
N LEU A 274 13.02 -4.95 -7.10
CA LEU A 274 12.50 -4.10 -6.01
C LEU A 274 12.60 -2.61 -6.35
N VAL A 275 13.68 -2.14 -6.99
CA VAL A 275 13.82 -0.74 -7.43
C VAL A 275 12.75 -0.40 -8.48
N VAL A 276 12.58 -1.26 -9.49
CA VAL A 276 11.56 -1.09 -10.53
C VAL A 276 10.16 -1.09 -9.94
N GLU A 277 9.84 -2.04 -9.06
CA GLU A 277 8.56 -2.10 -8.38
C GLU A 277 8.33 -0.87 -7.49
N THR A 278 9.35 -0.39 -6.79
CA THR A 278 9.24 0.82 -5.96
C THR A 278 8.94 2.05 -6.81
N LYS A 279 9.51 2.14 -8.02
CA LYS A 279 9.27 3.25 -8.94
C LYS A 279 7.91 3.18 -9.64
N LEU A 280 7.55 2.00 -10.15
CA LEU A 280 6.49 1.83 -11.14
C LEU A 280 5.28 1.05 -10.65
N ALA A 281 5.43 0.19 -9.65
CA ALA A 281 4.26 -0.46 -9.08
C ALA A 281 3.37 0.62 -8.47
N PRO A 282 2.05 0.43 -8.47
CA PRO A 282 1.16 1.29 -7.72
C PRO A 282 1.67 1.43 -6.31
N ARG A 283 1.73 2.67 -5.81
CA ARG A 283 2.20 2.97 -4.45
C ARG A 283 1.48 2.14 -3.38
N ILE A 284 0.25 1.74 -3.65
CA ILE A 284 -0.49 0.82 -2.80
C ILE A 284 0.25 -0.51 -2.59
N ASN A 285 0.87 -1.09 -3.62
CA ASN A 285 1.64 -2.31 -3.52
C ASN A 285 2.84 -2.15 -2.59
N HIS A 286 3.56 -1.03 -2.72
CA HIS A 286 4.66 -0.71 -1.81
C HIS A 286 4.15 -0.61 -0.36
N ILE A 287 3.10 0.18 -0.13
CA ILE A 287 2.54 0.39 1.21
C ILE A 287 2.02 -0.92 1.85
N ILE A 288 1.40 -1.80 1.05
CA ILE A 288 0.97 -3.11 1.50
C ILE A 288 2.18 -3.98 1.84
N ARG A 289 3.19 -4.02 0.97
CA ARG A 289 4.40 -4.80 1.21
C ARG A 289 5.21 -4.29 2.40
N THR A 290 5.18 -3.01 2.71
CA THR A 290 5.72 -2.50 3.98
C THR A 290 5.11 -3.22 5.19
N ARG A 291 3.80 -3.51 5.15
CA ARG A 291 3.11 -4.21 6.24
C ARG A 291 3.21 -5.74 6.13
N TRP A 292 3.19 -6.27 4.91
CA TRP A 292 3.31 -7.69 4.58
C TRP A 292 4.37 -7.90 3.49
N PRO A 293 5.67 -7.92 3.87
CA PRO A 293 6.79 -7.94 2.90
C PRO A 293 6.72 -9.09 1.89
N ASP A 294 6.24 -10.23 2.36
CA ASP A 294 6.16 -11.46 1.58
C ASP A 294 4.79 -11.68 0.92
N ALA A 295 3.89 -10.69 0.96
CA ALA A 295 2.56 -10.84 0.39
C ALA A 295 2.58 -10.80 -1.14
N ARG A 296 1.83 -11.71 -1.75
CA ARG A 296 1.52 -11.67 -3.19
C ARG A 296 0.21 -10.92 -3.40
N LEU A 297 0.21 -9.95 -4.31
CA LEU A 297 -0.97 -9.17 -4.66
C LEU A 297 -1.43 -9.60 -6.05
N GLU A 298 -2.69 -10.04 -6.18
CA GLU A 298 -3.31 -10.62 -7.37
C GLU A 298 -4.64 -9.94 -7.70
N HIS A 299 -4.96 -9.73 -8.98
CA HIS A 299 -6.20 -9.04 -9.32
C HIS A 299 -7.32 -10.09 -9.33
N PRO A 300 -8.46 -9.90 -8.65
CA PRO A 300 -9.46 -10.97 -8.50
C PRO A 300 -10.06 -11.44 -9.84
N SER A 301 -9.95 -10.63 -10.90
CA SER A 301 -10.43 -10.94 -12.25
C SER A 301 -9.37 -11.50 -13.19
N ASN A 302 -8.08 -11.52 -12.83
CA ASN A 302 -7.00 -12.05 -13.65
C ASN A 302 -6.13 -13.00 -12.81
N HIS A 303 -5.70 -14.13 -13.37
CA HIS A 303 -4.66 -14.98 -12.76
C HIS A 303 -3.26 -14.32 -12.77
N HIS A 304 -3.20 -13.00 -12.66
CA HIS A 304 -2.01 -12.17 -12.74
C HIS A 304 -1.97 -11.20 -11.54
N PRO A 305 -0.76 -10.84 -11.07
CA PRO A 305 -0.57 -9.93 -9.96
C PRO A 305 -1.25 -8.56 -10.17
N VAL A 306 -1.64 -7.89 -9.08
CA VAL A 306 -2.21 -6.53 -9.14
C VAL A 306 -1.17 -5.55 -9.63
N VAL A 307 -1.39 -5.22 -10.90
CA VAL A 307 -0.84 -4.11 -11.64
C VAL A 307 -1.29 -2.80 -11.05
#